data_AF-A0A7C3PC27-F1
#
_entry.id   AF-A0A7C3PC27-F1
#
_cell.length_a   1.000
_cell.length_b   1.000
_cell.length_c   1.000
_cell.angle_alpha   90.00
_cell.angle_beta   90.00
_cell.angle_gamma   90.00
#
_symmetry.space_group_name_H-M   'P 1'
#
loop_
_entity.id
_entity.type
_entity.pdbx_description
1 polymer ?
#
loop_
_entity_poly.entity_id
_entity_poly.type
_entity_poly.pdbx_seq_one_letter_code
_entity_poly.pdbx_strand_id
1 'polypeptide(L)' 'MRLGCFEVDRRRRLGAFESEWAIDLNAAYGLFLIDQGVDRAEAKADFELPNDLISFIERGEISL' A
#
# COMPACT_ATOMS: atom_id res chain seq x y z
N MET A 1 5.05 -13.34 -6.64
CA MET A 1 4.64 -12.18 -5.83
C MET A 1 3.16 -12.29 -5.43
N ARG A 2 2.80 -11.93 -4.20
CA ARG A 2 1.41 -11.82 -3.70
C ARG A 2 1.20 -10.50 -2.97
N LEU A 3 -0.01 -9.95 -3.00
CA LEU A 3 -0.35 -8.82 -2.15
C LEU A 3 -0.82 -9.32 -0.77
N GLY A 4 -0.54 -8.54 0.26
CA GLY A 4 -1.02 -8.81 1.62
C GLY A 4 -0.92 -7.56 2.48
N CYS A 5 -1.26 -7.67 3.76
CA CYS A 5 -0.96 -6.62 4.73
C CYS A 5 0.07 -7.11 5.74
N PHE A 6 0.86 -6.18 6.27
CA PHE A 6 1.72 -6.38 7.43
C PHE A 6 1.61 -5.17 8.37
N GLU A 7 2.22 -5.26 9.55
CA GLU A 7 2.23 -4.18 10.53
C GLU A 7 3.65 -3.65 10.72
N VAL A 8 3.82 -2.34 10.60
CA VAL A 8 5.04 -1.58 10.93
C VAL A 8 4.62 -0.36 11.76
N ASP A 9 5.31 -0.11 12.87
CA ASP A 9 5.03 1.02 13.77
C ASP A 9 3.55 1.13 14.20
N ARG A 10 2.90 -0.02 14.46
CA ARG A 10 1.47 -0.13 14.80
C ARG A 10 0.52 0.35 13.69
N ARG A 11 1.04 0.53 12.48
CA ARG A 11 0.26 0.84 11.29
C ARG A 11 0.22 -0.41 10.43
N ARG A 12 -1.00 -0.84 10.10
CA ARG A 12 -1.19 -1.80 9.02
C ARG A 12 -0.78 -1.12 7.72
N ARG A 13 -0.10 -1.87 6.84
CA ARG A 13 0.46 -1.42 5.56
C ARG A 13 0.18 -2.45 4.48
N LEU A 14 0.00 -2.00 3.25
CA LEU A 14 -0.11 -2.86 2.09
C LEU A 14 1.29 -3.30 1.64
N GLY A 15 1.47 -4.60 1.45
CA GLY A 15 2.73 -5.20 1.05
C GLY A 15 2.64 -5.99 -0.25
N ALA A 16 3.64 -5.84 -1.11
CA ALA A 16 3.94 -6.81 -2.15
C ALA A 16 4.99 -7.79 -1.62
N PHE A 17 4.58 -9.04 -1.42
CA PHE A 17 5.41 -10.11 -0.88
C PHE A 17 6.00 -10.95 -2.00
N GLU A 18 7.31 -11.15 -1.95
CA GLU A 18 8.05 -12.02 -2.85
C GLU A 18 9.10 -12.80 -2.05
N SER A 19 8.96 -14.14 -2.06
CA SER A 19 9.80 -15.04 -1.28
C SER A 19 9.90 -14.60 0.19
N GLU A 20 11.09 -14.17 0.64
CA GLU A 20 11.40 -13.81 2.03
C GLU A 20 11.37 -12.30 2.29
N TRP A 21 10.90 -11.49 1.34
CA TRP A 21 10.83 -10.04 1.49
C TRP A 21 9.47 -9.47 1.13
N ALA A 22 9.21 -8.28 1.65
CA ALA A 22 8.02 -7.49 1.35
C ALA A 22 8.42 -6.06 1.01
N ILE A 23 7.83 -5.50 -0.05
CA ILE A 23 7.87 -4.06 -0.32
C ILE A 23 6.66 -3.43 0.34
N ASP A 24 6.88 -2.41 1.18
CA ASP A 24 5.84 -1.51 1.66
C ASP A 24 5.32 -0.66 0.49
N LEU A 25 4.11 -0.96 0.02
CA LEU A 25 3.50 -0.26 -1.12
C LEU A 25 3.05 1.15 -0.75
N ASN A 26 2.66 1.41 0.50
CA ASN A 26 2.35 2.76 0.96
C ASN A 26 3.60 3.64 0.92
N ALA A 27 4.73 3.14 1.44
CA ALA A 27 6.00 3.87 1.41
C ALA A 27 6.52 4.07 -0.02
N ALA A 28 6.50 3.02 -0.84
CA ALA A 28 6.94 3.11 -2.23
C ALA A 28 6.11 4.12 -3.04
N TYR A 29 4.78 4.13 -2.86
CA TYR A 29 3.91 5.10 -3.51
C TYR A 29 4.12 6.52 -2.96
N GLY A 30 4.34 6.67 -1.65
CA GLY A 30 4.72 7.95 -1.05
C GLY A 30 5.99 8.54 -1.67
N LEU A 31 7.04 7.74 -1.87
CA LEU A 31 8.27 8.16 -2.54
C LEU A 31 8.02 8.58 -3.99
N PHE A 32 7.21 7.84 -4.74
CA PHE A 32 6.80 8.22 -6.08
C PHE A 32 6.06 9.57 -6.10
N LEU A 33 5.14 9.80 -5.16
CA LEU A 33 4.42 11.08 -5.04
C LEU A 33 5.36 12.25 -4.69
N ILE A 34 6.38 12.03 -3.86
CA ILE A 34 7.41 13.03 -3.56
C ILE A 34 8.19 13.40 -4.84
N ASP A 35 8.59 12.41 -5.63
CA ASP A 35 9.29 12.63 -6.91
C ASP A 35 8.43 13.44 -7.91
N GLN A 36 7.11 13.26 -7.86
CA GLN A 36 6.15 14.06 -8.64
C GLN A 36 5.88 15.46 -8.06
N GLY A 37 6.53 15.85 -6.95
CA GLY A 37 6.35 17.14 -6.30
C GLY A 37 5.02 17.29 -5.57
N VAL A 38 4.40 16.19 -5.15
CA VAL A 38 3.12 16.21 -4.43
C VAL A 38 3.34 16.54 -2.95
N ASP A 39 2.71 17.61 -2.48
CA ASP A 39 2.65 17.93 -1.05
C ASP A 39 1.91 16.85 -0.24
N ARG A 40 2.38 16.60 0.98
CA ARG A 40 1.78 15.60 1.89
C ARG A 40 1.70 14.18 1.29
N ALA A 41 2.67 13.83 0.45
CA ALA A 41 2.76 12.56 -0.26
C ALA A 41 2.50 11.32 0.62
N GLU A 42 3.11 11.24 1.81
CA GLU A 42 2.87 10.12 2.73
C GLU A 42 1.41 10.00 3.16
N ALA A 43 0.79 11.10 3.57
CA ALA A 43 -0.61 11.11 3.98
C ALA A 43 -1.53 10.76 2.82
N LYS A 44 -1.19 11.18 1.60
CA LYS A 44 -1.92 10.83 0.38
C LYS A 44 -1.77 9.35 0.05
N ALA A 45 -0.58 8.78 0.13
CA ALA A 45 -0.35 7.36 -0.09
C ALA A 45 -1.10 6.50 0.94
N ASP A 46 -1.10 6.91 2.21
CA ASP A 46 -1.83 6.26 3.29
C ASP A 46 -3.35 6.30 3.09
N PHE A 47 -3.86 7.38 2.49
CA PHE A 47 -5.29 7.52 2.17
C PHE A 47 -5.71 6.71 0.94
N GLU A 48 -4.91 6.75 -0.14
CA GLU A 48 -5.23 6.10 -1.41
C GLU A 48 -4.94 4.59 -1.42
N LEU A 49 -4.07 4.11 -0.54
CA LEU A 49 -3.80 2.69 -0.33
C LEU A 49 -4.28 2.27 1.07
N PRO A 50 -5.60 2.19 1.29
CA PRO A 50 -6.15 1.90 2.61
C PRO A 50 -5.96 0.43 2.98
N ASN A 51 -5.96 0.17 4.28
CA ASN A 51 -5.64 -1.14 4.86
C ASN A 51 -6.65 -2.25 4.55
N ASP A 52 -7.85 -1.88 4.12
CA ASP A 52 -8.92 -2.76 3.69
C ASP A 52 -8.92 -3.02 2.18
N LEU A 53 -8.04 -2.37 1.41
CA LEU A 53 -7.90 -2.58 -0.03
C LEU A 53 -7.59 -4.05 -0.37
N ILE A 54 -6.84 -4.76 0.49
CA ILE A 54 -6.63 -6.21 0.37
C ILE A 54 -7.93 -6.98 0.39
N SER A 55 -8.84 -6.64 1.31
CA SER A 55 -10.14 -7.32 1.41
C SER A 55 -10.95 -7.13 0.14
N PHE A 56 -10.80 -5.99 -0.54
CA PHE A 56 -11.44 -5.72 -1.82
C PHE A 56 -10.79 -6.53 -2.96
N ILE A 57 -9.46 -6.53 -3.06
CA ILE A 57 -8.71 -7.29 -4.06
C ILE A 57 -8.97 -8.81 -3.92
N GLU A 58 -8.94 -9.34 -2.70
CA GLU A 58 -9.14 -10.77 -2.41
C GLU A 58 -10.57 -11.25 -2.68
N ARG A 59 -11.57 -10.37 -2.54
CA ARG A 59 -12.97 -10.69 -2.89
C ARG A 59 -13.19 -10.82 -4.40
N GLY A 60 -12.23 -10.38 -5.22
CA GLY A 60 -12.38 -10.39 -6.68
C GLY A 60 -13.53 -9.51 -7.16
N GLU A 61 -14.02 -8.61 -6.31
CA GLU A 61 -15.04 -7.63 -6.67
C GLU A 61 -14.38 -6.59 -7.57
N ILE A 62 -14.46 -6.80 -8.88
CA ILE A 62 -14.24 -5.72 -9.83
C ILE A 62 -15.40 -4.74 -9.59
N SER A 63 -15.18 -3.68 -8.82
CA SER A 63 -16.11 -2.56 -8.81
C SER A 63 -16.03 -1.90 -10.17
N LEU A 64 -17.05 -2.16 -10.99
CA LEU A 64 -17.39 -1.42 -12.20
C LEU A 64 -17.73 0.03 -11.87
#